data_AF-A0A9E1WRN3-F1
#
_entry.id   AF-A0A9E1WRN3-F1
#
_cell.length_a   1.000
_cell.length_b   1.000
_cell.length_c   1.000
_cell.angle_alpha   90.00
_cell.angle_beta   90.00
_cell.angle_gamma   90.00
#
_symmetry.space_group_name_H-M   'P 1'
#
loop_
_entity.id
_entity.type
_entity.pdbx_description
1 polymer ?
#
loop_
_entity_poly.entity_id
_entity_poly.type
_entity_poly.pdbx_seq_one_letter_code
_entity_poly.pdbx_strand_id
1 'polypeptide(L)'
;MPSIPKTKKHLGLFGVFALATGATLSSGFFLLPSFAVQIAGPAVVLAYLIAGLLLIPPMLSKIELGTAMPRSGGAYYFLDRSLGPMVGTIGGLGIWLALILKTAFALVGMGAYIQLFLPAETGDSVYTFIALGL
;
A
#
# COMPACT_ATOMS: atom_id res chain seq x y z
N MET A 1 -24.85 18.45 21.91
CA MET A 1 -23.94 17.80 20.94
C MET A 1 -23.53 16.46 21.54
N PRO A 2 -23.95 15.31 20.98
CA PRO A 2 -23.67 14.01 21.58
C PRO A 2 -22.16 13.70 21.52
N SER A 3 -21.58 13.27 22.64
CA SER A 3 -20.17 12.92 22.77
C SER A 3 -19.88 11.59 22.08
N ILE A 4 -19.17 11.65 20.95
CA ILE A 4 -18.70 10.45 20.23
C ILE A 4 -17.78 9.64 21.16
N PRO A 5 -18.02 8.33 21.36
CA PRO A 5 -17.18 7.51 22.21
C PRO A 5 -15.73 7.50 21.69
N LYS A 6 -14.79 7.96 22.51
CA LYS A 6 -13.36 7.91 22.19
C LYS A 6 -12.90 6.45 22.16
N THR A 7 -12.47 5.98 20.99
CA THR A 7 -11.80 4.68 20.85
C THR A 7 -10.53 4.67 21.69
N LYS A 8 -10.48 3.81 22.72
CA LYS A 8 -9.36 3.72 23.68
C LYS A 8 -8.08 3.08 23.10
N LYS A 9 -8.06 2.68 21.83
CA LYS A 9 -6.94 1.91 21.24
C LYS A 9 -5.90 2.86 20.64
N HIS A 10 -4.81 3.08 21.36
CA HIS A 10 -3.62 3.73 20.84
C HIS A 10 -2.59 2.66 20.50
N LEU A 11 -2.08 2.69 19.26
CA LEU A 11 -0.94 1.87 18.88
C LEU A 11 0.34 2.55 19.37
N GLY A 12 1.16 1.82 20.13
CA GLY A 12 2.52 2.26 20.47
C GLY A 12 3.46 2.21 19.26
N LEU A 13 4.68 2.73 19.43
CA LEU A 13 5.69 2.83 18.36
C LEU A 13 5.89 1.52 17.61
N PHE A 14 6.11 0.41 18.32
CA PHE A 14 6.31 -0.90 17.71
C PHE A 14 5.10 -1.40 16.93
N GLY A 15 3.89 -1.10 17.42
CA GLY A 15 2.65 -1.44 16.70
C GLY A 15 2.51 -0.66 15.40
N VAL A 16 2.80 0.65 15.43
CA VAL A 16 2.80 1.49 14.22
C VAL A 16 3.89 1.04 13.24
N PHE A 17 5.10 0.76 13.73
CA PHE A 17 6.21 0.28 12.90
C PHE A 17 5.89 -1.06 12.23
N ALA A 18 5.36 -2.03 12.97
CA ALA A 18 4.98 -3.33 12.43
C ALA A 18 3.87 -3.19 11.36
N LEU A 19 2.85 -2.36 11.62
CA LEU A 19 1.78 -2.09 10.65
C LEU A 19 2.31 -1.39 9.40
N ALA A 20 3.12 -0.35 9.55
CA ALA A 20 3.66 0.42 8.42
C ALA A 20 4.60 -0.44 7.56
N THR A 21 5.47 -1.21 8.20
CA THR A 21 6.41 -2.10 7.52
C THR A 21 5.64 -3.22 6.80
N GLY A 22 4.69 -3.87 7.47
CA GLY A 22 3.86 -4.92 6.84
C GLY A 22 2.97 -4.40 5.70
N ALA A 23 2.43 -3.18 5.83
CA ALA A 23 1.66 -2.57 4.76
C ALA A 23 2.51 -2.20 3.54
N THR A 24 3.81 -1.94 3.73
CA THR A 24 4.79 -1.62 2.68
C THR A 24 5.34 -2.89 2.01
N LEU A 25 5.77 -3.87 2.82
CA LEU A 25 6.30 -5.16 2.39
C LEU A 25 5.16 -6.15 2.08
N SER A 26 4.32 -5.79 1.11
CA SER A 26 3.21 -6.63 0.65
C SER A 26 3.54 -7.28 -0.69
N SER A 27 2.55 -7.88 -1.36
CA SER A 27 2.66 -8.58 -2.65
C SER A 27 3.45 -7.83 -3.73
N GLY A 28 3.35 -6.49 -3.75
CA GLY A 28 4.11 -5.59 -4.62
C GLY A 28 5.61 -5.85 -4.56
N PHE A 29 6.16 -6.00 -3.35
CA PHE A 29 7.58 -6.24 -3.15
C PHE A 29 8.02 -7.63 -3.62
N PHE A 30 7.13 -8.60 -3.61
CA PHE A 30 7.45 -9.99 -3.97
C PHE A 30 7.34 -10.25 -5.48
N LEU A 31 6.33 -9.66 -6.14
CA LEU A 31 6.10 -9.85 -7.57
C LEU A 31 6.94 -8.92 -8.47
N LEU A 32 6.97 -7.63 -8.15
CA LEU A 32 7.52 -6.62 -9.05
C LEU A 32 9.03 -6.74 -9.31
N PRO A 33 9.88 -7.18 -8.36
CA PRO A 33 11.30 -7.37 -8.66
C PRO A 33 11.56 -8.38 -9.76
N SER A 34 10.74 -9.43 -9.87
CA SER A 34 10.88 -10.43 -10.95
C SER A 34 10.71 -9.77 -12.33
N PHE A 35 9.70 -8.92 -12.48
CA PHE A 35 9.50 -8.15 -13.72
C PHE A 35 10.60 -7.10 -13.92
N ALA A 36 11.03 -6.43 -12.85
CA ALA A 36 12.08 -5.43 -12.93
C ALA A 36 13.44 -6.02 -13.36
N VAL A 37 13.79 -7.23 -12.89
CA VAL A 37 14.98 -7.96 -13.31
C VAL A 37 14.91 -8.36 -14.78
N GLN A 38 13.74 -8.77 -15.27
CA GLN A 38 13.58 -9.10 -16.70
C GLN A 38 13.85 -7.90 -17.61
N ILE A 39 13.57 -6.69 -17.15
CA ILE A 39 13.78 -5.44 -17.92
C ILE A 39 15.19 -4.87 -17.71
N ALA A 40 15.63 -4.75 -16.46
CA ALA A 40 16.87 -4.05 -16.09
C ALA A 40 18.06 -4.99 -15.86
N GLY A 41 17.84 -6.30 -15.78
CA GLY A 41 18.88 -7.28 -15.48
C GLY A 41 19.57 -7.00 -14.13
N PRO A 42 20.90 -7.22 -14.02
CA PRO A 42 21.66 -6.95 -12.79
C PRO A 42 21.60 -5.50 -12.32
N ALA A 43 21.31 -4.55 -13.22
CA ALA A 43 21.20 -3.13 -12.89
C ALA A 43 19.95 -2.78 -12.07
N VAL A 44 19.04 -3.74 -11.82
CA VAL A 44 17.85 -3.54 -10.98
C VAL A 44 18.19 -2.98 -9.58
N VAL A 45 19.35 -3.36 -9.02
CA VAL A 45 19.80 -2.87 -7.72
C VAL A 45 20.03 -1.37 -7.75
N LEU A 46 20.68 -0.86 -8.80
CA LEU A 46 20.88 0.58 -9.01
C LEU A 46 19.55 1.29 -9.25
N ALA A 47 18.63 0.68 -10.01
CA ALA A 47 17.30 1.24 -10.23
C ALA A 47 16.52 1.41 -8.91
N TYR A 48 16.56 0.42 -8.01
CA TYR A 48 15.95 0.54 -6.68
C TYR A 48 16.62 1.58 -5.79
N LEU A 49 17.96 1.71 -5.85
CA LEU A 49 18.68 2.75 -5.11
C LEU A 49 18.28 4.16 -5.57
N ILE A 50 18.20 4.38 -6.88
CA ILE A 50 17.76 5.66 -7.45
C ILE A 50 16.30 5.92 -7.05
N ALA A 51 15.41 4.93 -7.20
CA ALA A 51 14.01 5.07 -6.80
C ALA A 51 13.86 5.40 -5.31
N GLY A 52 14.67 4.76 -4.44
CA GLY A 52 14.71 5.04 -3.01
C GLY A 52 15.17 6.47 -2.70
N LEU A 53 16.20 6.95 -3.40
CA LEU A 53 16.69 8.33 -3.25
C LEU A 53 15.62 9.36 -3.64
N LEU A 54 14.92 9.12 -4.76
CA LEU A 54 13.83 9.97 -5.22
C LEU A 54 12.61 9.97 -4.26
N LEU A 55 12.49 8.95 -3.41
CA LEU A 55 11.40 8.85 -2.43
C LEU A 55 11.64 9.68 -1.17
N ILE A 56 12.87 10.14 -0.90
CA ILE A 56 13.20 10.88 0.32
C ILE A 56 12.38 12.18 0.45
N PRO A 57 12.33 13.08 -0.55
CA PRO A 57 11.58 14.33 -0.42
C PRO A 57 10.09 14.15 -0.08
N PRO A 58 9.29 13.33 -0.81
CA PRO A 58 7.88 13.15 -0.47
C PRO A 58 7.68 12.42 0.87
N MET A 59 8.64 11.60 1.32
CA MET A 59 8.59 10.97 2.63
C MET A 59 8.73 11.99 3.75
N LEU A 60 9.70 12.91 3.65
CA LEU A 60 9.90 13.99 4.62
C LEU A 60 8.65 14.88 4.70
N SER A 61 8.08 15.28 3.55
CA SER A 61 6.84 16.07 3.54
C SER A 61 5.67 15.35 4.23
N LYS A 62 5.54 14.02 4.05
CA LYS A 62 4.49 13.24 4.74
C LYS A 62 4.71 13.19 6.26
N ILE A 63 5.95 13.13 6.72
CA ILE A 63 6.29 13.11 8.16
C ILE A 63 5.98 14.47 8.79
N GLU A 64 6.35 15.57 8.14
CA GLU A 64 6.05 16.94 8.60
C GLU A 64 4.54 17.17 8.69
N LEU A 65 3.78 16.80 7.64
CA LEU A 65 2.32 16.93 7.64
C LEU A 65 1.67 16.02 8.69
N GLY A 66 2.16 14.79 8.86
CA GLY A 66 1.63 13.84 9.84
C GLY A 66 1.83 14.27 11.29
N THR A 67 2.94 14.96 11.58
CA THR A 67 3.21 15.52 12.92
C THR A 67 2.48 16.84 13.15
N ALA A 68 2.35 17.69 12.12
CA ALA A 68 1.62 18.95 12.19
C ALA A 68 0.08 18.76 12.29
N MET A 69 -0.46 17.69 11.68
CA MET A 69 -1.89 17.41 11.60
C MET A 69 -2.23 16.00 12.10
N PRO A 70 -2.17 15.72 13.42
CA PRO A 70 -2.34 14.39 14.00
C PRO A 70 -3.83 14.02 14.13
N ARG A 71 -4.53 13.92 13.00
CA ARG A 71 -5.93 13.51 12.90
C ARG A 71 -6.07 12.27 12.03
N SER A 72 -7.03 11.42 12.38
CA SER A 72 -7.40 10.26 11.56
C SER A 72 -7.98 10.73 10.23
N GLY A 73 -7.36 10.34 9.12
CA GLY A 73 -7.79 10.73 7.77
C GLY A 73 -6.69 10.64 6.70
N GLY A 74 -5.43 10.56 7.12
CA GLY A 74 -4.30 10.36 6.20
C GLY A 74 -4.19 11.48 5.15
N ALA A 75 -3.75 11.12 3.93
CA ALA A 75 -3.54 12.10 2.86
C ALA A 75 -4.81 12.84 2.43
N TYR A 76 -5.99 12.22 2.56
CA TYR A 76 -7.27 12.90 2.32
C TYR A 76 -7.43 14.15 3.21
N TYR A 77 -7.15 14.00 4.50
CA TYR A 77 -7.25 15.11 5.45
C TYR A 77 -6.26 16.24 5.14
N PHE A 78 -5.04 15.90 4.70
CA PHE A 78 -4.05 16.91 4.30
C PHE A 78 -4.52 17.71 3.09
N LEU A 79 -5.11 17.05 2.09
CA LEU A 79 -5.65 17.69 0.89
C LEU A 79 -6.86 18.55 1.19
N ASP A 80 -7.81 18.03 1.97
CA ASP A 80 -9.01 18.74 2.40
C ASP A 80 -8.65 20.03 3.16
N ARG A 81 -7.70 19.93 4.09
CA ARG A 81 -7.29 21.07 4.93
C ARG A 81 -6.50 22.13 4.19
N SER A 82 -5.69 21.74 3.20
CA SER A 82 -4.75 22.63 2.50
C SER A 82 -5.32 23.24 1.23
N LEU A 83 -6.14 22.49 0.49
CA LEU A 83 -6.62 22.86 -0.86
C LEU A 83 -8.15 22.97 -0.94
N GLY A 84 -8.84 22.68 0.16
CA GLY A 84 -10.30 22.77 0.28
C GLY A 84 -11.03 21.45 -0.04
N PRO A 85 -12.34 21.40 0.24
CA PRO A 85 -13.10 20.16 0.29
C PRO A 85 -13.29 19.46 -1.05
N MET A 86 -13.27 20.21 -2.16
CA MET A 86 -13.39 19.62 -3.50
C MET A 86 -12.15 18.78 -3.85
N VAL A 87 -10.95 19.33 -3.63
CA VAL A 87 -9.69 18.62 -3.85
C VAL A 87 -9.50 17.49 -2.84
N GLY A 88 -9.93 17.73 -1.58
CA GLY A 88 -10.04 16.68 -0.57
C GLY A 88 -10.83 15.49 -1.08
N THR A 89 -12.06 15.71 -1.57
CA THR A 89 -12.93 14.62 -2.07
C THR A 89 -12.31 13.85 -3.22
N ILE A 90 -11.71 14.53 -4.21
CA ILE A 90 -11.01 13.88 -5.33
C ILE A 90 -9.84 13.03 -4.81
N GLY A 91 -9.04 13.59 -3.90
CA GLY A 91 -7.93 12.87 -3.26
C GLY A 91 -8.40 11.66 -2.45
N GLY A 92 -9.52 11.78 -1.74
CA GLY A 92 -10.14 10.70 -0.98
C GLY A 92 -10.60 9.55 -1.87
N LEU A 93 -11.31 9.86 -2.96
CA LEU A 93 -11.71 8.86 -3.96
C LEU A 93 -10.49 8.21 -4.63
N GLY A 94 -9.45 9.00 -4.93
CA GLY A 94 -8.19 8.49 -5.48
C GLY A 94 -7.49 7.51 -4.53
N ILE A 95 -7.43 7.83 -3.22
CA ILE A 95 -6.87 6.94 -2.19
C ILE A 95 -7.69 5.66 -2.09
N TRP A 96 -9.02 5.78 -2.08
CA TRP A 96 -9.90 4.61 -2.02
C TRP A 96 -9.71 3.69 -3.22
N LEU A 97 -9.66 4.24 -4.43
CA LEU A 97 -9.39 3.47 -5.65
C LEU A 97 -7.99 2.84 -5.63
N ALA A 98 -6.97 3.58 -5.18
CA ALA A 98 -5.62 3.05 -5.04
C ALA A 98 -5.55 1.88 -4.06
N LEU A 99 -6.34 1.91 -2.97
CA LEU A 99 -6.44 0.80 -2.03
C LEU A 99 -7.10 -0.43 -2.66
N ILE A 100 -8.16 -0.25 -3.47
CA ILE A 100 -8.77 -1.36 -4.21
C ILE A 100 -7.77 -2.01 -5.15
N LEU A 101 -7.06 -1.20 -5.95
CA LEU A 101 -6.04 -1.70 -6.87
C LEU A 101 -4.90 -2.41 -6.12
N LYS A 102 -4.48 -1.87 -4.98
CA LYS A 102 -3.49 -2.52 -4.10
C LYS A 102 -3.97 -3.88 -3.63
N THR A 103 -5.23 -3.99 -3.19
CA THR A 103 -5.80 -5.27 -2.74
C THR A 103 -5.97 -6.28 -3.88
N ALA A 104 -6.41 -5.83 -5.05
CA ALA A 104 -6.52 -6.68 -6.24
C ALA A 104 -5.14 -7.23 -6.66
N PHE A 105 -4.11 -6.36 -6.67
CA PHE A 105 -2.74 -6.79 -6.93
C PHE A 105 -2.22 -7.79 -5.88
N ALA A 106 -2.64 -7.67 -4.62
CA ALA A 106 -2.33 -8.65 -3.59
C ALA A 106 -2.95 -10.02 -3.82
N LEU A 107 -4.20 -10.08 -4.29
CA LEU A 107 -4.87 -11.34 -4.65
C LEU A 107 -4.19 -12.01 -5.85
N VAL A 108 -3.86 -11.24 -6.90
CA VAL A 108 -3.11 -11.76 -8.05
C VAL A 108 -1.75 -12.32 -7.63
N GLY A 109 -1.02 -11.59 -6.77
CA GLY A 109 0.24 -12.09 -6.24
C GLY A 109 0.11 -13.35 -5.40
N MET A 110 -0.91 -13.42 -4.55
CA MET A 110 -1.19 -14.62 -3.78
C MET A 110 -1.47 -15.82 -4.70
N GLY A 111 -2.28 -15.64 -5.75
CA GLY A 111 -2.54 -16.68 -6.75
C GLY A 111 -1.26 -17.18 -7.42
N ALA A 112 -0.38 -16.26 -7.85
CA ALA A 112 0.90 -16.60 -8.46
C ALA A 112 1.84 -17.36 -7.51
N TYR A 113 1.84 -17.05 -6.21
CA TYR A 113 2.67 -17.76 -5.23
C TYR A 113 2.11 -19.13 -4.86
N ILE A 114 0.79 -19.30 -4.76
CA ILE A 114 0.17 -20.59 -4.43
C ILE A 114 0.44 -21.64 -5.53
N GLN A 115 0.57 -21.21 -6.78
CA GLN A 115 0.94 -22.07 -7.92
C GLN A 115 2.24 -22.84 -7.72
N LEU A 116 3.18 -22.27 -6.98
CA LEU A 116 4.47 -22.93 -6.70
C LEU A 116 4.33 -24.15 -5.78
N PHE A 117 3.22 -24.26 -5.04
CA PHE A 117 3.02 -25.28 -4.01
C PHE A 117 1.92 -26.31 -4.34
N LEU A 118 1.08 -26.06 -5.36
CA LEU A 118 -0.01 -26.97 -5.75
C LEU A 118 0.33 -27.78 -7.02
N PRO A 119 -0.07 -29.06 -7.12
CA PRO A 119 0.08 -29.85 -8.34
C PRO A 119 -0.69 -29.23 -9.52
N ALA A 120 -0.10 -29.26 -10.72
CA ALA A 120 -0.63 -28.62 -11.93
C ALA A 120 -2.05 -29.04 -12.33
N GLU A 121 -2.53 -30.20 -11.84
CA GLU A 121 -3.76 -30.83 -12.31
C GLU A 121 -5.03 -30.40 -11.55
N THR A 122 -4.88 -29.69 -10.43
CA THR A 122 -6.01 -29.14 -9.63
C THR A 122 -6.05 -27.60 -9.67
N GLY A 123 -5.11 -26.98 -10.38
CA GLY A 123 -4.73 -25.58 -10.20
C GLY A 123 -5.65 -24.53 -10.81
N ASP A 124 -5.98 -24.63 -12.10
CA ASP A 124 -6.50 -23.49 -12.88
C ASP A 124 -7.81 -22.89 -12.34
N SER A 125 -8.74 -23.73 -11.89
CA SER A 125 -10.01 -23.28 -11.33
C SER A 125 -9.79 -22.57 -9.99
N VAL A 126 -8.99 -23.14 -9.08
CA VAL A 126 -8.72 -22.59 -7.75
C VAL A 126 -7.96 -21.26 -7.83
N TYR A 127 -7.01 -21.12 -8.77
CA TYR A 127 -6.31 -19.85 -8.99
C TYR A 127 -7.23 -18.74 -9.48
N THR A 128 -8.16 -19.08 -10.36
CA THR A 128 -9.12 -18.11 -10.90
C THR A 128 -10.03 -17.59 -9.78
N PHE A 129 -10.48 -18.46 -8.87
CA PHE A 129 -11.28 -18.04 -7.70
C PHE A 129 -10.48 -17.12 -6.76
N ILE A 130 -9.27 -17.50 -6.37
CA ILE A 130 -8.42 -16.69 -5.46
C ILE A 130 -8.02 -15.35 -6.10
N ALA A 131 -7.67 -15.32 -7.38
CA ALA A 131 -7.31 -14.09 -8.08
C ALA A 131 -8.51 -13.13 -8.23
N LEU A 132 -9.72 -13.67 -8.33
CA LEU A 132 -10.97 -12.90 -8.32
C LEU A 132 -11.47 -12.55 -6.90
N GLY A 133 -10.84 -13.10 -5.85
CA GLY A 133 -11.26 -12.93 -4.46
C GLY A 133 -12.58 -13.63 -4.11
N LEU A 134 -12.92 -14.69 -4.85
CA LEU A 134 -14.07 -15.58 -4.66
C LEU A 134 -13.65 -16.85 -3.89
#